data_AF-A0AA95IIX7-F1
#
_entry.id   AF-A0AA95IIX7-F1
#
_cell.length_a   1.000
_cell.length_b   1.000
_cell.length_c   1.000
_cell.angle_alpha   90.00
_cell.angle_beta   90.00
_cell.angle_gamma   90.00
#
_symmetry.space_group_name_H-M   'P 1'
#
loop_
_entity.id
_entity.type
_entity.pdbx_description
1 polymer ?
#
loop_
_entity_poly.entity_id
_entity_poly.type
_entity_poly.pdbx_seq_one_letter_code
_entity_poly.pdbx_strand_id
1 'polypeptide(L)'
;MEFFICNLVRVVQSPRFYISLFLTLLCMSLGNFLAFNGIYKIEGLSIFFAASSIRGFSPISLVAALICTLPYSSQIIEDAESHFLTAQLCRISKKRYLAIVGSTAIISSFLVFFLPYLLLLGINLLVTPYQEIYIGDYSGALKELFDSNQFLYSLVTTLWYGVWGAVFSIFGLASALLVKKKLGAIFIPVAYMMVGGILWAILGLSYLEPVTTLALGYQKDISLSLVSAHLAFILFVSCLVVYGTFFLHSEDYV
;
A
#
# COMPACT_ATOMS: atom_id res chain seq x y z
N MET A 1 24.19 -9.65 -0.21
CA MET A 1 24.26 -8.28 -0.74
C MET A 1 24.00 -8.32 -2.22
N GLU A 2 24.86 -8.96 -3.01
CA GLU A 2 24.68 -9.06 -4.48
C GLU A 2 23.32 -9.62 -4.91
N PHE A 3 22.90 -10.79 -4.40
CA PHE A 3 21.58 -11.35 -4.74
C PHE A 3 20.40 -10.43 -4.37
N PHE A 4 20.48 -9.73 -3.24
CA PHE A 4 19.43 -8.78 -2.84
C PHE A 4 19.36 -7.59 -3.80
N ILE A 5 20.51 -7.01 -4.17
CA ILE A 5 20.59 -5.88 -5.10
C ILE A 5 20.08 -6.29 -6.48
N CYS A 6 20.55 -7.41 -7.02
CA CYS A 6 20.08 -7.92 -8.32
C CYS A 6 18.57 -8.16 -8.32
N ASN A 7 18.03 -8.72 -7.24
CA ASN A 7 16.61 -8.99 -7.12
C ASN A 7 15.80 -7.68 -7.03
N LEU A 8 16.26 -6.71 -6.25
CA LEU A 8 15.60 -5.41 -6.14
C LEU A 8 15.60 -4.66 -7.48
N VAL A 9 16.73 -4.62 -8.18
CA VAL A 9 16.85 -4.01 -9.51
C VAL A 9 15.90 -4.68 -10.50
N ARG A 10 15.87 -6.02 -10.52
CA ARG A 10 14.96 -6.79 -11.37
C ARG A 10 13.49 -6.41 -11.13
N VAL A 11 13.08 -6.21 -9.88
CA VAL A 11 11.69 -5.87 -9.55
C VAL A 11 11.36 -4.44 -9.94
N VAL A 12 12.23 -3.47 -9.63
CA VAL A 12 12.01 -2.06 -9.97
C VAL A 12 11.99 -1.84 -11.49
N GLN A 13 12.72 -2.66 -12.24
CA GLN A 13 12.70 -2.63 -13.71
C GLN A 13 11.62 -3.52 -14.34
N SER A 14 10.80 -4.21 -13.52
CA SER A 14 9.81 -5.14 -14.04
C SER A 14 8.58 -4.42 -14.61
N PRO A 15 7.91 -5.00 -15.63
CA PRO A 15 6.65 -4.46 -16.15
C PRO A 15 5.57 -4.33 -15.06
N ARG A 16 5.54 -5.24 -14.08
CA ARG A 16 4.56 -5.21 -12.98
C ARG A 16 4.74 -3.99 -12.09
N PHE A 17 5.98 -3.61 -11.82
CA PHE A 17 6.28 -2.39 -11.06
C PHE A 17 5.84 -1.14 -11.81
N TYR A 18 6.15 -1.04 -13.11
CA TYR A 18 5.70 0.09 -13.93
C TYR A 18 4.18 0.16 -14.10
N ILE A 19 3.50 -0.98 -14.28
CA ILE A 19 2.04 -1.05 -14.30
C ILE A 19 1.48 -0.54 -12.96
N SER A 20 2.09 -0.93 -11.84
CA SER A 20 1.64 -0.48 -10.52
C SER A 20 1.80 1.03 -10.36
N LEU A 21 2.95 1.61 -10.75
CA LEU A 21 3.16 3.05 -10.77
C LEU A 21 2.13 3.77 -11.66
N PHE A 22 1.91 3.26 -12.86
CA PHE A 22 0.94 3.80 -13.80
C PHE A 22 -0.48 3.78 -13.22
N LEU A 23 -0.89 2.68 -12.59
CA LEU A 23 -2.20 2.56 -11.94
C LEU A 23 -2.35 3.54 -10.77
N THR A 24 -1.31 3.74 -9.95
CA THR A 24 -1.34 4.74 -8.87
C THR A 24 -1.54 6.15 -9.47
N LEU A 25 -0.77 6.51 -10.50
CA LEU A 25 -0.90 7.81 -11.18
C LEU A 25 -2.25 7.99 -11.87
N LEU A 26 -2.80 6.93 -12.45
CA LEU A 26 -4.14 6.93 -13.06
C LEU A 26 -5.22 7.22 -12.01
N CYS A 27 -5.16 6.56 -10.84
CA CYS A 27 -6.10 6.82 -9.74
C CYS A 27 -6.03 8.28 -9.27
N MET A 28 -4.81 8.82 -9.11
CA MET A 28 -4.62 10.23 -8.77
C MET A 28 -5.20 11.18 -9.82
N SER A 29 -4.94 10.88 -11.09
CA SER A 29 -5.42 11.71 -12.21
C SER A 29 -6.94 11.72 -12.29
N LEU A 30 -7.58 10.54 -12.10
CA LEU A 30 -9.03 10.42 -12.00
C LEU A 30 -9.59 11.19 -10.81
N GLY A 31 -8.96 11.09 -9.63
CA GLY A 31 -9.39 11.84 -8.44
C GLY A 31 -9.36 13.36 -8.67
N ASN A 32 -8.30 13.88 -9.30
CA ASN A 32 -8.23 15.29 -9.69
C ASN A 32 -9.29 15.66 -10.72
N PHE A 33 -9.47 14.86 -11.78
CA PHE A 33 -10.47 15.11 -12.82
C PHE A 33 -11.89 15.20 -12.24
N LEU A 34 -12.23 14.31 -11.31
CA LEU A 34 -13.53 14.33 -10.63
C LEU A 34 -13.69 15.55 -9.71
N ALA A 35 -12.65 15.89 -8.95
CA ALA A 35 -12.71 17.03 -8.02
C ALA A 35 -12.89 18.38 -8.74
N PHE A 36 -12.21 18.58 -9.87
CA PHE A 36 -12.23 19.85 -10.61
C PHE A 36 -13.41 20.00 -11.57
N ASN A 37 -14.06 18.91 -11.97
CA ASN A 37 -15.34 18.97 -12.70
C ASN A 37 -16.55 19.22 -11.78
N GLY A 38 -16.36 19.23 -10.46
CA GLY A 38 -17.44 19.37 -9.48
C GLY A 38 -17.41 20.66 -8.68
N ILE A 39 -16.37 20.88 -7.87
CA ILE A 39 -16.50 21.69 -6.63
C ILE A 39 -15.30 22.61 -6.33
N TYR A 40 -14.09 22.37 -6.85
CA TYR A 40 -12.86 23.01 -6.32
C TYR A 40 -12.19 24.04 -7.22
N LYS A 41 -11.65 25.09 -6.57
CA LYS A 41 -10.64 25.98 -7.14
C LYS A 41 -9.25 25.34 -7.05
N ILE A 42 -8.43 25.58 -8.07
CA ILE A 42 -7.04 25.16 -8.11
C ILE A 42 -6.23 26.16 -7.29
N GLU A 43 -5.94 25.82 -6.04
CA GLU A 43 -5.32 26.73 -5.09
C GLU A 43 -4.64 25.96 -3.94
N GLY A 44 -3.56 26.50 -3.39
CA GLY A 44 -2.83 25.88 -2.29
C GLY A 44 -2.46 24.42 -2.55
N LEU A 45 -2.90 23.52 -1.67
CA LEU A 45 -2.64 22.09 -1.79
C LEU A 45 -3.79 21.28 -2.44
N SER A 46 -4.72 21.93 -3.16
CA SER A 46 -5.96 21.27 -3.62
C SER A 46 -5.73 20.08 -4.55
N ILE A 47 -4.71 20.12 -5.42
CA ILE A 47 -4.35 19.02 -6.34
C ILE A 47 -3.94 17.77 -5.55
N PHE A 48 -3.11 17.92 -4.52
CA PHE A 48 -2.68 16.79 -3.69
C PHE A 48 -3.88 16.18 -2.94
N PHE A 49 -4.69 17.02 -2.29
CA PHE A 49 -5.83 16.52 -1.52
C PHE A 49 -6.91 15.87 -2.39
N ALA A 50 -7.14 16.36 -3.61
CA ALA A 50 -8.08 15.75 -4.55
C ALA A 50 -7.61 14.37 -5.06
N ALA A 51 -6.31 14.19 -5.32
CA ALA A 51 -5.76 12.91 -5.77
C ALA A 51 -5.53 11.88 -4.64
N SER A 52 -5.54 12.34 -3.39
CA SER A 52 -5.34 11.50 -2.21
C SER A 52 -6.63 10.79 -1.77
N SER A 53 -6.51 9.85 -0.83
CA SER A 53 -7.67 9.19 -0.22
C SER A 53 -8.41 10.08 0.79
N ILE A 54 -7.87 11.26 1.13
CA ILE A 54 -8.38 12.15 2.18
C ILE A 54 -9.80 12.62 1.90
N ARG A 55 -10.08 12.98 0.64
CA ARG A 55 -11.40 13.50 0.23
C ARG A 55 -12.27 12.44 -0.46
N GLY A 56 -11.77 11.22 -0.64
CA GLY A 56 -12.53 10.14 -1.27
C GLY A 56 -12.78 10.29 -2.78
N PHE A 57 -12.24 11.31 -3.45
CA PHE A 57 -12.38 11.46 -4.92
C PHE A 57 -11.54 10.45 -5.70
N SER A 58 -10.37 10.10 -5.17
CA SER A 58 -9.49 9.11 -5.79
C SER A 58 -9.97 7.70 -5.51
N PRO A 59 -10.12 6.83 -6.53
CA PRO A 59 -10.51 5.43 -6.34
C PRO A 59 -9.41 4.59 -5.70
N ILE A 60 -8.28 5.19 -5.31
CA ILE A 60 -7.12 4.51 -4.76
C ILE A 60 -7.48 3.63 -3.55
N SER A 61 -8.43 4.06 -2.71
CA SER A 61 -8.89 3.30 -1.55
C SER A 61 -9.50 1.94 -1.88
N LEU A 62 -10.02 1.77 -3.10
CA LEU A 62 -10.63 0.52 -3.57
C LEU A 62 -9.61 -0.43 -4.19
N VAL A 63 -8.58 0.11 -4.83
CA VAL A 63 -7.62 -0.67 -5.64
C VAL A 63 -6.22 -0.73 -5.06
N ALA A 64 -5.92 -0.01 -3.97
CA ALA A 64 -4.58 0.06 -3.41
C ALA A 64 -4.01 -1.32 -3.05
N ALA A 65 -4.84 -2.21 -2.50
CA ALA A 65 -4.42 -3.57 -2.11
C ALA A 65 -4.03 -4.43 -3.32
N LEU A 66 -4.66 -4.19 -4.47
CA LEU A 66 -4.25 -4.81 -5.73
C LEU A 66 -2.92 -4.21 -6.19
N ILE A 67 -2.82 -2.88 -6.23
CA ILE A 67 -1.64 -2.18 -6.74
C ILE A 67 -0.37 -2.54 -5.95
N CYS A 68 -0.43 -2.58 -4.62
CA CYS A 68 0.76 -2.88 -3.80
C CYS A 68 1.23 -4.34 -3.93
N THR A 69 0.38 -5.27 -4.36
CA THR A 69 0.72 -6.70 -4.41
C THR A 69 1.28 -7.14 -5.76
N LEU A 70 0.98 -6.40 -6.83
CA LEU A 70 1.45 -6.67 -8.19
C LEU A 70 2.98 -6.78 -8.36
N PRO A 71 3.83 -5.92 -7.74
CA PRO A 71 5.25 -5.92 -8.05
C PRO A 71 5.95 -7.22 -7.69
N TYR A 72 5.60 -7.83 -6.55
CA TYR A 72 6.43 -8.90 -5.99
C TYR A 72 5.74 -9.88 -5.02
N SER A 73 4.48 -9.68 -4.64
CA SER A 73 3.84 -10.52 -3.59
C SER A 73 3.62 -11.99 -4.00
N SER A 74 3.64 -12.33 -5.28
CA SER A 74 3.53 -13.71 -5.77
C SER A 74 4.86 -14.42 -6.00
N GLN A 75 6.00 -13.77 -5.72
CA GLN A 75 7.29 -14.27 -6.19
C GLN A 75 7.63 -15.68 -5.71
N ILE A 76 7.38 -16.03 -4.44
CA ILE A 76 7.76 -17.35 -3.93
C ILE A 76 7.04 -18.47 -4.70
N ILE A 77 5.78 -18.25 -5.07
CA ILE A 77 5.01 -19.19 -5.89
C ILE A 77 5.59 -19.27 -7.30
N GLU A 78 6.00 -18.15 -7.89
CA GLU A 78 6.66 -18.11 -9.21
C GLU A 78 8.02 -18.80 -9.22
N ASP A 79 8.81 -18.61 -8.16
CA ASP A 79 10.10 -19.25 -8.00
C ASP A 79 9.94 -20.77 -7.82
N ALA A 80 8.90 -21.21 -7.10
CA ALA A 80 8.56 -22.63 -6.93
C ALA A 80 8.15 -23.26 -8.27
N GLU A 81 7.22 -22.64 -9.00
CA GLU A 81 6.74 -23.14 -10.30
C GLU A 81 7.84 -23.20 -11.37
N SER A 82 8.87 -22.35 -11.27
CA SER A 82 10.00 -22.32 -12.22
C SER A 82 11.21 -23.14 -11.77
N HIS A 83 11.10 -23.88 -10.64
CA HIS A 83 12.21 -24.57 -9.97
C HIS A 83 13.39 -23.67 -9.55
N PHE A 84 13.25 -22.35 -9.69
CA PHE A 84 14.24 -21.38 -9.26
C PHE A 84 14.39 -21.39 -7.75
N LEU A 85 13.30 -21.64 -7.02
CA LEU A 85 13.30 -21.74 -5.57
C LEU A 85 14.27 -22.82 -5.08
N THR A 86 14.19 -24.02 -5.64
CA THR A 86 15.07 -25.15 -5.31
C THR A 86 16.53 -24.79 -5.58
N ALA A 87 16.82 -24.18 -6.73
CA ALA A 87 18.17 -23.75 -7.08
C ALA A 87 18.72 -22.69 -6.09
N GLN A 88 17.88 -21.78 -5.60
CA GLN A 88 18.28 -20.78 -4.61
C GLN A 88 18.48 -21.38 -3.22
N LEU A 89 17.59 -22.26 -2.78
CA LEU A 89 17.68 -22.89 -1.45
C LEU A 89 18.91 -23.81 -1.31
N CYS A 90 19.46 -24.31 -2.43
CA CYS A 90 20.77 -25.00 -2.43
C CYS A 90 21.96 -24.06 -2.17
N ARG A 91 21.81 -22.74 -2.39
CA ARG A 91 22.90 -21.75 -2.29
C ARG A 91 22.79 -20.85 -1.07
N ILE A 92 21.57 -20.57 -0.62
CA ILE A 92 21.30 -19.69 0.51
C ILE A 92 20.30 -20.32 1.48
N SER A 93 20.42 -19.98 2.77
CA SER A 93 19.49 -20.48 3.78
C SER A 93 18.08 -19.93 3.59
N LYS A 94 17.06 -20.71 4.00
CA LYS A 94 15.64 -20.31 3.97
C LYS A 94 15.40 -18.96 4.63
N LYS A 95 16.03 -18.71 5.79
CA LYS A 95 15.95 -17.42 6.53
C LYS A 95 16.42 -16.26 5.66
N ARG A 96 17.55 -16.44 4.98
CA ARG A 96 18.14 -15.40 4.11
C ARG A 96 17.29 -15.17 2.87
N TYR A 97 16.76 -16.22 2.25
CA TYR A 97 15.85 -16.12 1.12
C TYR A 97 14.58 -15.32 1.50
N LEU A 98 13.92 -15.69 2.61
CA LEU A 98 12.75 -14.97 3.11
C LEU A 98 13.04 -13.50 3.41
N ALA A 99 14.16 -13.20 4.06
CA ALA A 99 14.55 -11.83 4.35
C ALA A 99 14.73 -11.00 3.07
N ILE A 100 15.31 -11.61 2.03
CA ILE A 100 15.51 -10.95 0.72
C ILE A 100 14.17 -10.73 0.03
N VAL A 101 13.33 -11.77 -0.08
CA VAL A 101 12.02 -11.65 -0.74
C VAL A 101 11.12 -10.66 -0.02
N GLY A 102 11.03 -10.75 1.31
CA GLY A 102 10.24 -9.83 2.13
C GLY A 102 10.74 -8.39 2.02
N SER A 103 12.05 -8.16 2.08
CA SER A 103 12.63 -6.81 1.92
C SER A 103 12.37 -6.25 0.53
N THR A 104 12.50 -7.07 -0.53
CA THR A 104 12.20 -6.66 -1.90
C THR A 104 10.70 -6.34 -2.07
N ALA A 105 9.80 -7.13 -1.48
CA ALA A 105 8.36 -6.84 -1.49
C ALA A 105 8.03 -5.53 -0.76
N ILE A 106 8.63 -5.30 0.41
CA ILE A 106 8.44 -4.06 1.18
C ILE A 106 8.92 -2.85 0.39
N ILE A 107 10.16 -2.87 -0.10
CA ILE A 107 10.76 -1.71 -0.78
C ILE A 107 10.03 -1.41 -2.09
N SER A 108 9.76 -2.43 -2.92
CA SER A 108 9.08 -2.20 -4.20
C SER A 108 7.68 -1.62 -3.99
N SER A 109 6.88 -2.18 -3.09
CA SER A 109 5.52 -1.68 -2.85
C SER A 109 5.49 -0.35 -2.12
N PHE A 110 6.48 -0.06 -1.25
CA PHE A 110 6.67 1.28 -0.70
C PHE A 110 6.87 2.31 -1.82
N LEU A 111 7.78 2.04 -2.76
CA LEU A 111 8.10 2.97 -3.86
C LEU A 111 6.91 3.20 -4.80
N VAL A 112 6.08 2.17 -5.03
CA VAL A 112 4.88 2.26 -5.90
C VAL A 112 3.87 3.31 -5.43
N PHE A 113 3.79 3.57 -4.12
CA PHE A 113 2.93 4.62 -3.57
C PHE A 113 3.71 5.89 -3.25
N PHE A 114 4.87 5.75 -2.61
CA PHE A 114 5.67 6.88 -2.16
C PHE A 114 6.10 7.79 -3.33
N LEU A 115 6.64 7.22 -4.42
CA LEU A 115 7.16 8.03 -5.53
C LEU A 115 6.05 8.82 -6.26
N PRO A 116 4.91 8.21 -6.65
CA PRO A 116 3.82 8.96 -7.26
C PRO A 116 3.26 10.08 -6.38
N TYR A 117 3.07 9.84 -5.07
CA TYR A 117 2.53 10.86 -4.17
C TYR A 117 3.53 11.98 -3.89
N LEU A 118 4.82 11.65 -3.79
CA LEU A 118 5.88 12.65 -3.66
C LEU A 118 5.98 13.51 -4.93
N LEU A 119 5.91 12.89 -6.12
CA LEU A 119 5.89 13.60 -7.39
C LEU A 119 4.67 14.52 -7.49
N LEU A 120 3.49 14.03 -7.12
CA LEU A 120 2.26 14.81 -7.10
C LEU A 120 2.37 16.02 -6.18
N LEU A 121 2.93 15.87 -4.98
CA LEU A 121 3.16 16.97 -4.05
C LEU A 121 4.11 18.01 -4.64
N GLY A 122 5.17 17.57 -5.32
CA GLY A 122 6.08 18.45 -6.05
C GLY A 122 5.38 19.21 -7.19
N ILE A 123 4.59 18.52 -8.01
CA ILE A 123 3.81 19.14 -9.10
C ILE A 123 2.83 20.17 -8.54
N ASN A 124 2.13 19.85 -7.44
CA ASN A 124 1.19 20.75 -6.79
C ASN A 124 1.87 22.08 -6.41
N LEU A 125 3.03 22.02 -5.76
CA LEU A 125 3.80 23.22 -5.37
C LEU A 125 4.36 24.02 -6.55
N LEU A 126 4.52 23.40 -7.72
CA LEU A 126 4.94 24.10 -8.94
C LEU A 126 3.76 24.80 -9.64
N VAL A 127 2.56 24.23 -9.54
CA VAL A 127 1.35 24.76 -10.20
C VAL A 127 0.68 25.83 -9.34
N THR A 128 0.62 25.62 -8.03
CA THR A 128 0.01 26.53 -7.07
C THR A 128 0.97 26.86 -5.93
N PRO A 129 1.14 28.16 -5.59
CA PRO A 129 1.92 28.52 -4.41
C PRO A 129 1.28 27.93 -3.17
N TYR A 130 2.12 27.55 -2.19
CA TYR A 130 1.63 27.00 -0.93
C TYR A 130 0.78 28.04 -0.20
N GLN A 131 -0.44 27.63 0.12
CA GLN A 131 -1.35 28.29 1.04
C GLN A 131 -2.21 27.22 1.68
N GLU A 132 -2.58 27.42 2.94
CA GLU A 132 -3.53 26.55 3.61
C GLU A 132 -4.91 26.76 3.02
N ILE A 133 -5.62 25.66 2.80
CA ILE A 133 -6.92 25.68 2.15
C ILE A 133 -7.96 25.00 3.02
N TYR A 134 -9.16 25.56 3.05
CA TYR A 134 -10.27 24.90 3.68
C TYR A 134 -10.76 23.75 2.78
N ILE A 135 -10.81 22.55 3.35
CA ILE A 135 -11.17 21.33 2.62
C ILE A 135 -12.49 20.69 3.09
N GLY A 136 -13.28 21.42 3.86
CA GLY A 136 -14.38 20.85 4.65
C GLY A 136 -13.90 20.44 6.04
N ASP A 137 -14.81 19.89 6.84
CA ASP A 137 -14.51 19.37 8.18
C ASP A 137 -13.64 18.11 8.08
N TYR A 138 -12.32 18.30 8.01
CA TYR A 138 -11.38 17.20 8.16
C TYR A 138 -11.49 16.62 9.57
N SER A 139 -11.67 15.31 9.64
CA SER A 139 -11.74 14.57 10.88
C SER A 139 -11.09 13.20 10.72
N GLY A 140 -10.38 12.76 11.74
CA GLY A 140 -9.64 11.50 11.72
C GLY A 140 -8.19 11.64 12.20
N ALA A 141 -7.37 10.66 11.83
CA ALA A 141 -6.00 10.57 12.30
C ALA A 141 -5.18 11.75 11.77
N LEU A 142 -4.29 12.30 12.61
CA LEU A 142 -3.45 13.47 12.27
C LEU A 142 -4.23 14.79 12.04
N LYS A 143 -5.45 14.94 12.57
CA LYS A 143 -6.21 16.21 12.50
C LYS A 143 -5.43 17.40 13.03
N GLU A 144 -4.79 17.28 14.20
CA GLU A 144 -3.99 18.38 14.76
C GLU A 144 -2.84 18.81 13.84
N LEU A 145 -2.23 17.85 13.13
CA LEU A 145 -1.20 18.14 12.14
C LEU A 145 -1.79 18.79 10.88
N PHE A 146 -2.96 18.33 10.44
CA PHE A 146 -3.68 18.92 9.32
C PHE A 146 -4.04 20.39 9.58
N ASP A 147 -4.55 20.68 10.78
CA ASP A 147 -4.99 22.02 11.18
C ASP A 147 -3.82 22.99 11.44
N SER A 148 -2.65 22.47 11.83
CA SER A 148 -1.47 23.29 12.13
C SER A 148 -0.53 23.51 10.94
N ASN A 149 -0.39 22.51 10.07
CA ASN A 149 0.48 22.61 8.89
C ASN A 149 0.08 21.56 7.83
N GLN A 150 -0.72 22.01 6.86
CA GLN A 150 -1.19 21.15 5.77
C GLN A 150 -0.08 20.58 4.87
N PHE A 151 1.05 21.27 4.76
CA PHE A 151 2.19 20.78 3.98
C PHE A 151 2.90 19.63 4.70
N LEU A 152 3.20 19.78 6.00
CA LEU A 152 3.79 18.73 6.81
C LEU A 152 2.87 17.51 6.90
N TYR A 153 1.57 17.74 7.04
CA TYR A 153 0.56 16.69 6.93
C TYR A 153 0.64 15.93 5.60
N SER A 154 0.80 16.63 4.48
CA SER A 154 0.90 16.02 3.14
C SER A 154 2.18 15.17 2.98
N LEU A 155 3.29 15.60 3.56
CA LEU A 155 4.54 14.82 3.62
C LEU A 155 4.38 13.54 4.45
N VAL A 156 3.80 13.66 5.65
CA VAL A 156 3.54 12.51 6.53
C VAL A 156 2.58 11.53 5.86
N THR A 157 1.55 12.03 5.19
CA THR A 157 0.58 11.20 4.46
C THR A 157 1.23 10.49 3.27
N THR A 158 2.15 11.15 2.56
CA THR A 158 2.92 10.53 1.46
C THR A 158 3.78 9.37 1.97
N LEU A 159 4.46 9.56 3.11
CA LEU A 159 5.22 8.49 3.76
C LEU A 159 4.28 7.36 4.22
N TRP A 160 3.13 7.72 4.78
CA TRP A 160 2.12 6.76 5.24
C TRP A 160 1.64 5.84 4.13
N TYR A 161 1.35 6.37 2.93
CA TYR A 161 0.96 5.52 1.79
C TYR A 161 2.05 4.52 1.39
N GLY A 162 3.31 4.91 1.46
CA GLY A 162 4.44 4.00 1.26
C GLY A 162 4.47 2.89 2.31
N VAL A 163 4.35 3.24 3.60
CA VAL A 163 4.32 2.27 4.71
C VAL A 163 3.14 1.31 4.58
N TRP A 164 1.96 1.83 4.25
CA TRP A 164 0.77 1.02 3.99
C TRP A 164 1.01 0.01 2.86
N GLY A 165 1.57 0.47 1.74
CA GLY A 165 1.90 -0.39 0.60
C GLY A 165 2.91 -1.50 0.94
N ALA A 166 3.90 -1.19 1.79
CA ALA A 166 4.85 -2.17 2.29
C ALA A 166 4.21 -3.26 3.17
N VAL A 167 3.28 -2.88 4.06
CA VAL A 167 2.59 -3.84 4.93
C VAL A 167 1.68 -4.75 4.10
N PHE A 168 0.89 -4.18 3.20
CA PHE A 168 -0.03 -4.94 2.37
C PHE A 168 0.67 -5.84 1.35
N SER A 169 1.91 -5.53 0.94
CA SER A 169 2.67 -6.44 0.07
C SER A 169 3.11 -7.71 0.80
N ILE A 170 3.44 -7.63 2.09
CA ILE A 170 3.68 -8.80 2.94
C ILE A 170 2.38 -9.56 3.20
N PHE A 171 1.26 -8.87 3.37
CA PHE A 171 -0.05 -9.52 3.46
C PHE A 171 -0.40 -10.29 2.18
N GLY A 172 -0.13 -9.71 1.00
CA GLY A 172 -0.25 -10.41 -0.27
C GLY A 172 0.68 -11.63 -0.35
N LEU A 173 1.92 -11.51 0.09
CA LEU A 173 2.87 -12.62 0.11
C LEU A 173 2.38 -13.78 0.98
N ALA A 174 1.92 -13.48 2.20
CA ALA A 174 1.32 -14.44 3.12
C ALA A 174 0.11 -15.14 2.49
N SER A 175 -0.76 -14.37 1.84
CA SER A 175 -1.97 -14.85 1.18
C SER A 175 -1.67 -15.78 0.00
N ALA A 176 -0.66 -15.45 -0.82
CA ALA A 176 -0.22 -16.29 -1.92
C ALA A 176 0.27 -17.66 -1.44
N LEU A 177 1.01 -17.67 -0.33
CA LEU A 177 1.53 -18.89 0.29
C LEU A 177 0.42 -19.77 0.88
N LEU A 178 -0.54 -19.17 1.58
CA LEU A 178 -1.69 -19.89 2.16
C LEU A 178 -2.50 -20.63 1.10
N VAL A 179 -2.77 -19.98 -0.04
CA VAL A 179 -3.56 -20.57 -1.13
C VAL A 179 -2.68 -21.41 -2.06
N LYS A 180 -1.35 -21.30 -1.96
CA LYS A 180 -0.36 -21.90 -2.88
C LYS A 180 -0.62 -21.50 -4.34
N LYS A 181 -1.10 -20.27 -4.57
CA LYS A 181 -1.45 -19.73 -5.89
C LYS A 181 -1.14 -18.25 -5.99
N LYS A 182 -0.66 -17.80 -7.15
CA LYS A 182 -0.37 -16.38 -7.44
C LYS A 182 -1.58 -15.47 -7.23
N LEU A 183 -2.77 -15.94 -7.64
CA LEU A 183 -4.02 -15.19 -7.47
C LEU A 183 -4.35 -14.90 -6.00
N GLY A 184 -3.93 -15.76 -5.07
CA GLY A 184 -4.08 -15.54 -3.64
C GLY A 184 -3.39 -14.25 -3.17
N ALA A 185 -2.30 -13.85 -3.83
CA ALA A 185 -1.57 -12.62 -3.52
C ALA A 185 -2.42 -11.36 -3.66
N ILE A 186 -3.38 -11.36 -4.59
CA ILE A 186 -4.20 -10.21 -4.94
C ILE A 186 -5.59 -10.35 -4.34
N PHE A 187 -6.22 -11.51 -4.52
CA PHE A 187 -7.63 -11.71 -4.20
C PHE A 187 -7.92 -11.56 -2.70
N ILE A 188 -7.08 -12.13 -1.83
CA ILE A 188 -7.31 -12.09 -0.38
C ILE A 188 -7.14 -10.66 0.17
N PRO A 189 -6.06 -9.90 -0.14
CA PRO A 189 -5.96 -8.51 0.30
C PRO A 189 -7.10 -7.61 -0.20
N VAL A 190 -7.54 -7.79 -1.45
CA VAL A 190 -8.69 -7.05 -1.99
C VAL A 190 -9.99 -7.44 -1.30
N ALA A 191 -10.24 -8.73 -1.11
CA ALA A 191 -11.42 -9.22 -0.39
C ALA A 191 -11.42 -8.73 1.05
N TYR A 192 -10.27 -8.68 1.72
CA TYR A 192 -10.14 -8.10 3.05
C TYR A 192 -10.55 -6.62 3.06
N MET A 193 -10.07 -5.82 2.10
CA MET A 193 -10.46 -4.39 2.00
C MET A 193 -11.96 -4.21 1.76
N MET A 194 -12.55 -4.99 0.84
CA MET A 194 -13.95 -4.85 0.45
C MET A 194 -14.92 -5.49 1.45
N VAL A 195 -14.76 -6.78 1.71
CA VAL A 195 -15.65 -7.55 2.60
C VAL A 195 -15.46 -7.10 4.03
N GLY A 196 -14.22 -6.82 4.46
CA GLY A 196 -13.96 -6.26 5.78
C GLY A 196 -14.67 -4.93 5.98
N GLY A 197 -14.66 -4.05 4.97
CA GLY A 197 -15.41 -2.79 5.00
C GLY A 197 -16.91 -3.02 5.26
N ILE A 198 -17.54 -3.88 4.45
CA ILE A 198 -18.97 -4.20 4.56
C ILE A 198 -19.31 -4.83 5.93
N LEU A 199 -18.50 -5.78 6.39
CA LEU A 199 -18.74 -6.48 7.65
C LEU A 199 -18.72 -5.54 8.85
N TRP A 200 -17.69 -4.69 8.96
CA TRP A 200 -17.59 -3.75 10.07
C TRP A 200 -18.65 -2.65 10.03
N ALA A 201 -19.04 -2.20 8.83
CA ALA A 201 -20.13 -1.27 8.64
C ALA A 201 -21.47 -1.83 9.14
N ILE A 202 -21.80 -3.09 8.82
CA ILE A 202 -23.03 -3.76 9.28
C ILE A 202 -23.06 -3.88 10.81
N LEU A 203 -21.90 -4.10 11.44
CA LEU A 203 -21.79 -4.21 12.89
C LEU A 203 -21.80 -2.85 13.62
N GLY A 204 -21.87 -1.73 12.89
CA GLY A 204 -21.78 -0.39 13.47
C GLY A 204 -20.39 -0.04 14.00
N LEU A 205 -19.35 -0.78 13.58
CA LEU A 205 -17.96 -0.63 14.00
C LEU A 205 -17.10 -0.10 12.84
N SER A 206 -17.63 0.88 12.11
CA SER A 206 -17.03 1.42 10.90
C SER A 206 -15.58 1.92 11.07
N TYR A 207 -15.17 2.28 12.29
CA TYR A 207 -13.81 2.70 12.60
C TYR A 207 -12.77 1.58 12.49
N LEU A 208 -13.20 0.32 12.38
CA LEU A 208 -12.37 -0.87 12.15
C LEU A 208 -12.31 -1.28 10.67
N GLU A 209 -13.01 -0.57 9.78
CA GLU A 209 -12.98 -0.89 8.36
C GLU A 209 -11.54 -0.80 7.83
N PRO A 210 -11.04 -1.79 7.06
CA PRO A 210 -9.65 -1.78 6.59
C PRO A 210 -9.27 -0.54 5.78
N VAL A 211 -10.23 0.08 5.09
CA VAL A 211 -10.02 1.31 4.33
C VAL A 211 -9.53 2.47 5.20
N THR A 212 -9.88 2.49 6.49
CA THR A 212 -9.42 3.50 7.47
C THR A 212 -7.90 3.49 7.64
N THR A 213 -7.24 2.37 7.38
CA THR A 213 -5.78 2.25 7.47
C THR A 213 -5.06 3.00 6.35
N LEU A 214 -5.73 3.27 5.23
CA LEU A 214 -5.22 4.06 4.11
C LEU A 214 -5.81 5.48 4.10
N ALA A 215 -7.12 5.60 4.34
CA ALA A 215 -7.85 6.86 4.30
C ALA A 215 -7.98 7.45 5.71
N LEU A 216 -6.93 8.14 6.15
CA LEU A 216 -6.81 8.67 7.52
C LEU A 216 -7.91 9.69 7.90
N GLY A 217 -8.53 10.33 6.91
CA GLY A 217 -9.63 11.28 7.09
C GLY A 217 -11.03 10.71 6.89
N TYR A 218 -11.18 9.38 6.77
CA TYR A 218 -12.45 8.77 6.40
C TYR A 218 -13.52 8.87 7.48
N GLN A 219 -13.14 8.84 8.76
CA GLN A 219 -14.08 8.89 9.89
C GLN A 219 -13.51 9.66 11.08
N LYS A 220 -14.42 10.20 11.89
CA LYS A 220 -14.14 11.05 13.05
C LYS A 220 -13.40 10.33 14.19
N ASP A 221 -13.74 9.06 14.42
CA ASP A 221 -13.29 8.31 15.60
C ASP A 221 -11.94 7.61 15.39
N ILE A 222 -11.26 7.88 14.28
CA ILE A 222 -9.99 7.24 13.92
C ILE A 222 -8.83 8.01 14.55
N SER A 223 -8.00 7.30 15.32
CA SER A 223 -6.72 7.80 15.82
C SER A 223 -5.53 7.19 15.08
N LEU A 224 -4.39 7.88 15.08
CA LEU A 224 -3.15 7.34 14.49
C LEU A 224 -2.71 6.05 15.19
N SER A 225 -2.92 5.95 16.50
CA SER A 225 -2.55 4.76 17.27
C SER A 225 -3.39 3.54 16.87
N LEU A 226 -4.70 3.71 16.68
CA LEU A 226 -5.59 2.65 16.22
C LEU A 226 -5.17 2.15 14.84
N VAL A 227 -4.98 3.07 13.89
CA VAL A 227 -4.60 2.75 12.51
C VAL A 227 -3.23 2.08 12.44
N SER A 228 -2.26 2.57 13.24
CA SER A 228 -0.93 1.95 13.33
C SER A 228 -0.98 0.57 13.96
N ALA A 229 -1.78 0.37 15.00
CA ALA A 229 -1.98 -0.93 15.63
C ALA A 229 -2.62 -1.93 14.66
N HIS A 230 -3.58 -1.48 13.85
CA HIS A 230 -4.22 -2.29 12.83
C HIS A 230 -3.22 -2.76 11.77
N LEU A 231 -2.41 -1.84 11.21
CA LEU A 231 -1.36 -2.22 10.26
C LEU A 231 -0.29 -3.12 10.88
N ALA A 232 0.13 -2.84 12.12
CA ALA A 232 1.08 -3.67 12.84
C ALA A 232 0.55 -5.09 13.06
N PHE A 233 -0.74 -5.23 13.38
CA PHE A 233 -1.39 -6.53 13.51
C PHE A 233 -1.44 -7.30 12.18
N ILE A 234 -1.80 -6.64 11.07
CA ILE A 234 -1.76 -7.24 9.73
C ILE A 234 -0.35 -7.73 9.40
N LEU A 235 0.67 -6.89 9.64
CA LEU A 235 2.06 -7.24 9.39
C LEU A 235 2.49 -8.44 10.24
N PHE A 236 2.18 -8.41 11.54
CA PHE A 236 2.53 -9.48 12.47
C PHE A 236 1.93 -10.83 12.06
N VAL A 237 0.62 -10.87 11.80
CA VAL A 237 -0.08 -12.09 11.35
C VAL A 237 0.48 -12.56 10.00
N SER A 238 0.74 -11.64 9.07
CA SER A 238 1.30 -11.98 7.76
C SER A 238 2.71 -12.58 7.88
N CYS A 239 3.56 -12.02 8.73
CA CYS A 239 4.89 -12.56 9.02
C CYS A 239 4.81 -13.95 9.67
N LEU A 240 3.89 -14.17 10.61
CA LEU A 240 3.65 -15.48 11.21
C LEU A 240 3.21 -16.51 10.17
N VAL A 241 2.32 -16.12 9.26
CA VAL A 241 1.86 -16.98 8.17
C VAL A 241 3.01 -17.32 7.24
N VAL A 242 3.78 -16.33 6.75
CA VAL A 242 4.94 -16.56 5.88
C VAL A 242 5.95 -17.50 6.55
N TYR A 243 6.20 -17.31 7.85
CA TYR A 243 7.06 -18.20 8.62
C TYR A 243 6.46 -19.60 8.74
N GLY A 244 5.20 -19.74 9.16
CA GLY A 244 4.56 -21.04 9.37
C GLY A 244 4.39 -21.85 8.09
N THR A 245 4.03 -21.21 6.97
CA THR A 245 3.80 -21.90 5.70
C THR A 245 5.10 -22.18 4.97
N PHE A 246 5.98 -21.20 4.82
CA PHE A 246 7.19 -21.38 4.01
C PHE A 246 8.38 -21.88 4.82
N PHE A 247 8.62 -21.34 6.02
CA PHE A 247 9.82 -21.71 6.77
C PHE A 247 9.74 -23.14 7.31
N LEU A 248 8.58 -23.54 7.84
CA LEU A 248 8.36 -24.88 8.38
C LEU A 248 8.04 -25.92 7.30
N HIS A 249 7.30 -25.55 6.26
CA HIS A 249 6.81 -26.49 5.23
C HIS A 249 7.35 -26.16 3.83
N SER A 250 8.63 -25.76 3.72
CA SER A 250 9.22 -25.43 2.42
C SER A 250 9.22 -26.61 1.42
N GLU A 251 9.16 -27.84 1.93
CA GLU A 251 9.11 -29.07 1.13
C GLU A 251 7.86 -29.14 0.25
N ASP A 252 6.78 -28.44 0.63
CA ASP A 252 5.56 -28.33 -0.17
C ASP A 252 5.76 -27.52 -1.47
N TYR A 253 6.88 -26.82 -1.60
CA TYR A 253 7.17 -25.86 -2.69
C TYR A 253 8.40 -26.23 -3.54
N VAL A 254 9.11 -27.30 -3.19
CA VAL A 254 10.34 -27.79 -3.84
C VAL A 254 10.07 -29.06 -4.60
#